data_AF-A0A1Y4V3S0-F1
#
_entry.id   AF-A0A1Y4V3S0-F1
#
_cell.length_a   1.000
_cell.length_b   1.000
_cell.length_c   1.000
_cell.angle_alpha   90.00
_cell.angle_beta   90.00
_cell.angle_gamma   90.00
#
_symmetry.space_group_name_H-M   'P 1'
#
loop_
_entity.id
_entity.type
_entity.pdbx_description
1 polymer ?
#
loop_
_entity_poly.entity_id
_entity_poly.type
_entity_poly.pdbx_seq_one_letter_code
_entity_poly.pdbx_strand_id
1 'polypeptide(L)'
;MSTRLHSLFLCLKAGKEDCRNIPEEHATRKEKRMRLEFSIVLFENEGYATARRNTGINEILASKAGDTGYVMDDDSYRIFTLDPYAWKWWLNPRLHRPDFCSCYSSSTESDCDNPAIQERIIKALEDWQKKYLRANETIKLISSGKHILYHCDVETVCGDAEIYCFDSVIDTMEDHAQTEIITGNSFIKNVQGNAQIQCLDDHAMITNLCENAVVHNMKDISLIHHAYKDSQIHTMQDNSRILSLNGNARLGTMNGHTIVDLASGQSVIEKVSCGCAVLGLSHDAQIKKVESGATVLPLHVDGYHGSTMPFS
;
A
#
# COMPACT_ATOMS: atom_id res chain seq x y z
N MET A 1 -25.61 7.02 26.21
CA MET A 1 -26.10 5.70 25.79
C MET A 1 -27.40 5.87 25.01
N SER A 2 -27.35 6.43 23.78
CA SER A 2 -28.49 6.49 22.84
C SER A 2 -28.07 7.10 21.50
N THR A 3 -27.04 6.53 20.87
CA THR A 3 -26.65 6.85 19.47
C THR A 3 -26.37 5.59 18.65
N ARG A 4 -26.15 4.43 19.31
CA ARG A 4 -25.96 3.13 18.65
C ARG A 4 -27.26 2.51 18.08
N LEU A 5 -28.44 2.90 18.59
CA LEU A 5 -29.70 2.35 18.10
C LEU A 5 -30.29 3.10 16.89
N HIS A 6 -29.91 4.36 16.65
CA HIS A 6 -30.47 5.12 15.51
C HIS A 6 -29.87 4.70 14.17
N SER A 7 -28.58 4.35 14.12
CA SER A 7 -27.95 3.88 12.87
C SER A 7 -28.39 2.47 12.48
N LEU A 8 -28.65 1.58 13.45
CA LEU A 8 -29.14 0.23 13.15
C LEU A 8 -30.59 0.22 12.64
N PHE A 9 -31.40 1.23 13.03
CA PHE A 9 -32.81 1.33 12.64
C PHE A 9 -33.02 1.86 11.22
N LEU A 10 -32.05 2.61 10.68
CA LEU A 10 -32.10 3.10 9.29
C LEU A 10 -31.79 2.00 8.27
N CYS A 11 -30.89 1.05 8.58
CA CYS A 11 -30.57 -0.08 7.70
C CYS A 11 -31.70 -1.11 7.56
N LEU A 12 -32.59 -1.25 8.56
CA LEU A 12 -33.67 -2.23 8.54
C LEU A 12 -34.97 -1.74 7.90
N LYS A 13 -35.07 -0.44 7.57
CA LYS A 13 -36.32 0.19 7.08
C LYS A 13 -36.30 0.57 5.60
N ALA A 14 -35.14 0.61 4.95
CA ALA A 14 -35.03 0.84 3.51
C ALA A 14 -35.02 -0.51 2.77
N GLY A 15 -36.20 -1.09 2.57
CA GLY A 15 -36.36 -2.18 1.63
C GLY A 15 -36.08 -1.68 0.22
N LYS A 16 -35.16 -2.33 -0.49
CA LYS A 16 -34.97 -2.28 -1.96
C LYS A 16 -35.15 -0.91 -2.61
N GLU A 17 -34.29 0.07 -2.32
CA GLU A 17 -34.08 1.19 -3.26
C GLU A 17 -32.59 1.56 -3.32
N ASP A 18 -32.05 1.43 -4.54
CA ASP A 18 -30.77 1.91 -5.07
C ASP A 18 -29.68 2.37 -4.09
N CYS A 19 -28.74 1.47 -3.77
CA CYS A 19 -27.46 1.78 -3.12
C CYS A 19 -26.48 2.57 -4.01
N ARG A 20 -26.91 3.08 -5.17
CA ARG A 20 -26.04 3.79 -6.14
C ARG A 20 -25.73 5.25 -5.76
N ASN A 21 -26.39 5.80 -4.73
CA ASN A 21 -26.25 7.21 -4.35
C ASN A 21 -26.04 7.42 -2.84
N ILE A 22 -25.14 6.65 -2.21
CA ILE A 22 -24.62 7.03 -0.89
C ILE A 22 -23.42 7.96 -1.13
N PRO A 23 -23.46 9.24 -0.71
CA PRO A 23 -22.33 10.14 -0.86
C PRO A 23 -21.11 9.56 -0.12
N GLU A 24 -19.94 9.55 -0.77
CA GLU A 24 -18.63 9.13 -0.20
C GLU A 24 -18.22 9.87 1.09
N GLU A 25 -19.03 10.84 1.55
CA GLU A 25 -18.75 11.74 2.66
C GLU A 25 -19.05 11.14 4.05
N HIS A 26 -19.62 9.94 4.14
CA HIS A 26 -20.04 9.34 5.42
C HIS A 26 -19.20 8.17 5.94
N ALA A 27 -18.19 7.70 5.20
CA ALA A 27 -17.19 6.80 5.77
C ALA A 27 -16.26 7.61 6.68
N THR A 28 -16.20 7.26 7.96
CA THR A 28 -15.30 7.93 8.91
C THR A 28 -13.84 7.74 8.45
N ARG A 29 -12.94 8.69 8.77
CA ARG A 29 -11.49 8.60 8.45
C ARG A 29 -10.82 7.31 8.97
N LYS A 30 -11.49 6.53 9.83
CA LYS A 30 -11.08 5.19 10.27
C LYS A 30 -11.44 4.06 9.29
N GLU A 31 -12.50 4.21 8.49
CA GLU A 31 -12.97 3.19 7.53
C GLU A 31 -12.21 3.25 6.20
N LYS A 32 -11.57 4.38 5.87
CA LYS A 32 -10.66 4.51 4.71
C LYS A 32 -9.29 3.81 4.89
N ARG A 33 -9.00 3.25 6.08
CA ARG A 33 -7.63 2.96 6.55
C ARG A 33 -6.95 1.68 6.06
N MET A 34 -7.63 0.79 5.36
CA MET A 34 -6.98 -0.41 4.78
C MET A 34 -7.60 -0.74 3.43
N ARG A 35 -6.99 -0.25 2.35
CA ARG A 35 -7.39 -0.58 0.97
C ARG A 35 -6.62 -1.79 0.46
N LEU A 36 -6.77 -2.94 1.12
CA LEU A 36 -6.32 -4.22 0.54
C LEU A 36 -7.44 -4.74 -0.37
N GLU A 37 -7.34 -4.42 -1.65
CA GLU A 37 -8.24 -4.94 -2.67
C GLU A 37 -7.91 -6.41 -2.95
N PHE A 38 -8.94 -7.25 -2.94
CA PHE A 38 -8.80 -8.65 -3.29
C PHE A 38 -9.45 -8.93 -4.63
N SER A 39 -8.75 -9.73 -5.42
CA SER A 39 -9.32 -10.36 -6.61
C SER A 39 -9.52 -11.84 -6.34
N ILE A 40 -10.69 -12.36 -6.74
CA ILE A 40 -11.07 -13.76 -6.62
C ILE A 40 -11.27 -14.31 -8.02
N VAL A 41 -10.57 -15.39 -8.33
CA VAL A 41 -10.71 -16.11 -9.60
C VAL A 41 -11.40 -17.44 -9.32
N LEU A 42 -12.62 -17.61 -9.83
CA LEU A 42 -13.42 -18.82 -9.70
C LEU A 42 -13.45 -19.60 -11.00
N PHE A 43 -12.94 -20.83 -11.00
CA PHE A 43 -13.09 -21.82 -12.08
C PHE A 43 -14.32 -22.69 -11.80
N GLU A 44 -14.78 -23.57 -12.70
CA GLU A 44 -16.01 -24.36 -12.47
C GLU A 44 -16.15 -24.96 -11.05
N ASN A 45 -15.09 -25.59 -10.52
CA ASN A 45 -15.10 -26.28 -9.23
C ASN A 45 -14.12 -25.72 -8.17
N GLU A 46 -13.37 -24.67 -8.50
CA GLU A 46 -12.28 -24.17 -7.66
C GLU A 46 -12.34 -22.65 -7.53
N GLY A 47 -11.63 -22.11 -6.55
CA GLY A 47 -11.57 -20.67 -6.30
C GLY A 47 -10.24 -20.27 -5.68
N TYR A 48 -9.71 -19.14 -6.12
CA TYR A 48 -8.42 -18.63 -5.68
C TYR A 48 -8.55 -17.14 -5.36
N ALA A 49 -7.95 -16.71 -4.26
CA ALA A 49 -7.89 -15.31 -3.88
C ALA A 49 -6.47 -14.75 -4.05
N THR A 50 -6.38 -13.45 -4.32
CA THR A 50 -5.11 -12.72 -4.36
C THR A 50 -5.30 -11.26 -3.99
N ALA A 51 -4.29 -10.67 -3.37
CA ALA A 51 -4.23 -9.25 -3.05
C ALA A 51 -3.32 -8.44 -4.01
N ARG A 52 -2.80 -9.07 -5.09
CA ARG A 52 -1.91 -8.42 -6.09
C ARG A 52 -2.65 -7.83 -7.29
N ARG A 53 -3.98 -7.65 -7.18
CA ARG A 53 -4.83 -7.22 -8.31
C ARG A 53 -4.53 -8.04 -9.58
N ASN A 54 -4.37 -7.36 -10.72
CA ASN A 54 -4.08 -7.94 -12.03
C ASN A 54 -2.84 -8.84 -12.06
N THR A 55 -1.76 -8.50 -11.34
CA THR A 55 -0.56 -9.36 -11.29
C THR A 55 -0.89 -10.71 -10.68
N GLY A 56 -1.65 -10.71 -9.59
CA GLY A 56 -2.09 -11.93 -8.93
C GLY A 56 -3.09 -12.74 -9.77
N ILE A 57 -4.01 -12.06 -10.44
CA ILE A 57 -4.94 -12.71 -11.38
C ILE A 57 -4.13 -13.41 -12.48
N ASN A 58 -3.18 -12.71 -13.10
CA ASN A 58 -2.34 -13.26 -14.16
C ASN A 58 -1.50 -14.46 -13.68
N GLU A 59 -0.97 -14.42 -12.45
CA GLU A 59 -0.29 -15.57 -11.84
C GLU A 59 -1.21 -16.78 -11.69
N ILE A 60 -2.43 -16.58 -11.20
CA ILE A 60 -3.43 -17.65 -11.05
C ILE A 60 -3.78 -18.23 -12.41
N LEU A 61 -4.09 -17.38 -13.39
CA LEU A 61 -4.43 -17.78 -14.75
C LEU A 61 -3.27 -18.53 -15.42
N ALA A 62 -2.04 -18.02 -15.31
CA ALA A 62 -0.85 -18.69 -15.84
C ALA A 62 -0.62 -20.07 -15.18
N SER A 63 -0.79 -20.16 -13.87
CA SER A 63 -0.66 -21.43 -13.14
C SER A 63 -1.69 -22.48 -13.59
N LYS A 64 -2.88 -22.03 -14.03
CA LYS A 64 -3.96 -22.88 -14.52
C LYS A 64 -3.85 -23.25 -16.00
N ALA A 65 -3.29 -22.36 -16.81
CA ALA A 65 -2.94 -22.66 -18.20
C ALA A 65 -1.87 -23.75 -18.29
N GLY A 66 -0.95 -23.83 -17.33
CA GLY A 66 0.16 -24.78 -17.36
C GLY A 66 0.97 -24.66 -18.67
N ASP A 67 1.41 -25.79 -19.23
CA ASP A 67 2.22 -25.82 -20.47
C ASP A 67 1.40 -25.53 -21.74
N THR A 68 0.08 -25.44 -21.65
CA THR A 68 -0.79 -25.25 -22.82
C THR A 68 -0.83 -23.81 -23.33
N GLY A 69 -0.35 -22.84 -22.54
CA GLY A 69 -0.19 -21.44 -22.93
C GLY A 69 -1.47 -20.62 -23.07
N TYR A 70 -2.65 -21.22 -22.92
CA TYR A 70 -3.95 -20.54 -23.03
C TYR A 70 -4.88 -20.93 -21.88
N VAL A 71 -5.46 -19.94 -21.19
CA VAL A 71 -6.70 -20.14 -20.43
C VAL A 71 -7.83 -19.96 -21.43
N MET A 72 -8.45 -21.07 -21.85
CA MET A 72 -9.48 -21.10 -22.88
C MET A 72 -10.74 -20.33 -22.43
N ASP A 73 -11.23 -19.43 -23.29
CA ASP A 73 -12.50 -18.68 -23.26
C ASP A 73 -12.87 -17.90 -21.97
N ASP A 74 -13.38 -16.68 -22.16
CA ASP A 74 -13.84 -15.75 -21.12
C ASP A 74 -14.99 -16.32 -20.24
N ASP A 75 -15.59 -17.44 -20.65
CA ASP A 75 -16.65 -18.16 -19.94
C ASP A 75 -16.13 -19.28 -18.99
N SER A 76 -14.83 -19.60 -19.00
CA SER A 76 -14.29 -20.71 -18.18
C SER A 76 -13.97 -20.34 -16.73
N TYR A 77 -13.91 -19.06 -16.42
CA TYR A 77 -13.69 -18.55 -15.06
C TYR A 77 -14.38 -17.22 -14.83
N ARG A 78 -14.57 -16.86 -13.56
CA ARG A 78 -15.19 -15.60 -13.14
C ARG A 78 -14.23 -14.85 -12.24
N ILE A 79 -13.99 -13.57 -12.53
CA ILE A 79 -13.20 -12.69 -11.68
C ILE A 79 -14.14 -11.82 -10.87
N PHE A 80 -13.92 -11.77 -9.56
CA PHE A 80 -14.59 -10.84 -8.65
C PHE A 80 -13.54 -9.97 -7.98
N THR A 81 -13.72 -8.66 -8.05
CA THR A 81 -12.96 -7.71 -7.23
C THR A 81 -13.80 -7.31 -6.04
N LEU A 82 -13.24 -7.52 -4.84
CA LEU A 82 -13.89 -7.18 -3.58
C LEU A 82 -13.28 -5.89 -3.03
N ASP A 83 -14.11 -4.86 -2.90
CA ASP A 83 -13.70 -3.60 -2.31
C ASP A 83 -13.65 -3.73 -0.77
N PRO A 84 -12.54 -3.30 -0.13
CA PRO A 84 -12.38 -3.36 1.31
C PRO A 84 -13.15 -2.28 2.09
N TYR A 85 -14.42 -1.98 1.74
CA TYR A 85 -15.28 -1.08 2.54
C TYR A 85 -15.43 -1.55 4.00
N ALA A 86 -15.22 -2.85 4.28
CA ALA A 86 -15.14 -3.40 5.64
C ALA A 86 -13.79 -4.06 5.92
N TRP A 87 -12.91 -3.35 6.64
CA TRP A 87 -11.51 -3.70 6.95
C TRP A 87 -11.24 -5.02 7.71
N LYS A 88 -12.26 -5.84 8.01
CA LYS A 88 -12.10 -7.07 8.80
C LYS A 88 -12.50 -8.35 8.09
N TRP A 89 -13.16 -8.27 6.93
CA TRP A 89 -13.67 -9.50 6.30
C TRP A 89 -12.53 -10.42 5.86
N TRP A 90 -11.38 -9.88 5.43
CA TRP A 90 -10.24 -10.72 5.05
C TRP A 90 -9.54 -11.40 6.25
N LEU A 91 -9.75 -10.91 7.48
CA LEU A 91 -9.30 -11.57 8.71
C LEU A 91 -10.24 -12.69 9.17
N ASN A 92 -11.52 -12.62 8.83
CA ASN A 92 -12.47 -13.69 9.09
C ASN A 92 -13.70 -13.50 8.18
N PRO A 93 -13.69 -14.07 6.97
CA PRO A 93 -14.72 -13.79 5.97
C PRO A 93 -16.07 -14.41 6.31
N ARG A 94 -16.12 -15.36 7.27
CA ARG A 94 -17.37 -15.90 7.80
C ARG A 94 -18.01 -14.98 8.84
N LEU A 95 -17.20 -14.45 9.76
CA LEU A 95 -17.68 -13.57 10.83
C LEU A 95 -18.02 -12.18 10.31
N HIS A 96 -17.20 -11.68 9.41
CA HIS A 96 -17.36 -10.39 8.75
C HIS A 96 -17.52 -10.70 7.27
N ARG A 97 -18.75 -10.86 6.78
CA ARG A 97 -18.96 -11.18 5.37
C ARG A 97 -18.52 -10.01 4.48
N PRO A 98 -17.87 -10.30 3.34
CA PRO A 98 -17.61 -9.28 2.32
C PRO A 98 -18.93 -8.61 1.88
N ASP A 99 -18.85 -7.33 1.55
CA ASP A 99 -19.97 -6.65 0.91
C ASP A 99 -20.02 -7.05 -0.56
N PHE A 100 -20.87 -8.02 -0.88
CA PHE A 100 -21.07 -8.48 -2.25
C PHE A 100 -21.85 -7.48 -3.11
N CYS A 101 -22.50 -6.47 -2.54
CA CYS A 101 -23.14 -5.42 -3.32
C CYS A 101 -22.13 -4.47 -3.97
N SER A 102 -20.91 -4.41 -3.42
CA SER A 102 -19.78 -3.62 -3.93
C SER A 102 -18.76 -4.49 -4.70
N CYS A 103 -19.15 -5.72 -5.07
CA CYS A 103 -18.33 -6.54 -5.94
C CYS A 103 -18.31 -5.96 -7.36
N TYR A 104 -17.20 -6.15 -8.07
CA TYR A 104 -17.20 -6.01 -9.53
C TYR A 104 -16.88 -7.38 -10.11
N SER A 105 -17.84 -7.96 -10.85
CA SER A 105 -17.61 -9.19 -11.59
C SER A 105 -17.29 -8.88 -13.05
N SER A 106 -16.42 -9.69 -13.66
CA SER A 106 -16.26 -9.71 -15.12
C SER A 106 -17.46 -10.40 -15.81
N SER A 107 -18.46 -10.86 -15.05
CA SER A 107 -19.62 -11.62 -15.49
C SER A 107 -20.92 -10.86 -15.21
N THR A 108 -22.07 -11.55 -15.20
CA THR A 108 -23.37 -10.88 -15.01
C THR A 108 -23.52 -10.37 -13.57
N GLU A 109 -24.18 -9.21 -13.41
CA GLU A 109 -24.46 -8.56 -12.12
C GLU A 109 -25.19 -9.50 -11.12
N SER A 110 -25.91 -10.52 -11.62
CA SER A 110 -26.64 -11.50 -10.78
C SER A 110 -25.74 -12.49 -10.02
N ASP A 111 -24.47 -12.61 -10.41
CA ASP A 111 -23.57 -13.63 -9.86
C ASP A 111 -23.13 -13.33 -8.42
N CYS A 112 -23.03 -12.05 -8.06
CA CYS A 112 -22.68 -11.66 -6.70
C CYS A 112 -23.82 -11.86 -5.71
N ASP A 113 -25.08 -11.91 -6.17
CA ASP A 113 -26.25 -12.20 -5.34
C ASP A 113 -26.49 -13.71 -5.17
N ASN A 114 -25.78 -14.56 -5.93
CA ASN A 114 -25.95 -16.00 -5.88
C ASN A 114 -25.28 -16.60 -4.62
N PRO A 115 -26.04 -17.20 -3.68
CA PRO A 115 -25.49 -17.72 -2.43
C PRO A 115 -24.43 -18.82 -2.62
N ALA A 116 -24.53 -19.62 -3.69
CA ALA A 116 -23.56 -20.66 -3.98
C ALA A 116 -22.21 -20.07 -4.46
N ILE A 117 -22.25 -18.96 -5.21
CA ILE A 117 -21.06 -18.24 -5.64
C ILE A 117 -20.42 -17.51 -4.44
N GLN A 118 -21.23 -16.85 -3.60
CA GLN A 118 -20.76 -16.19 -2.38
C GLN A 118 -20.02 -17.16 -1.45
N GLU A 119 -20.54 -18.38 -1.23
CA GLU A 119 -19.86 -19.38 -0.38
C GLU A 119 -18.52 -19.82 -0.99
N ARG A 120 -18.43 -19.91 -2.31
CA ARG A 120 -17.17 -20.23 -3.00
C ARG A 120 -16.15 -19.11 -2.89
N ILE A 121 -16.59 -17.85 -2.94
CA ILE A 121 -15.73 -16.68 -2.69
C ILE A 121 -15.21 -16.72 -1.24
N ILE A 122 -16.10 -16.93 -0.27
CA ILE A 122 -15.72 -17.04 1.16
C ILE A 122 -14.70 -18.16 1.35
N LYS A 123 -14.94 -19.34 0.77
CA LYS A 123 -14.01 -20.46 0.85
C LYS A 123 -12.64 -20.14 0.27
N ALA A 124 -12.57 -19.51 -0.90
CA ALA A 124 -11.31 -19.10 -1.52
C ALA A 124 -10.51 -18.13 -0.61
N LEU A 125 -11.22 -17.22 0.07
CA LEU A 125 -10.62 -16.30 1.04
C LEU A 125 -10.12 -17.04 2.29
N GLU A 126 -10.87 -17.99 2.84
CA GLU A 126 -10.45 -18.80 3.98
C GLU A 126 -9.19 -19.63 3.67
N ASP A 127 -9.14 -20.24 2.49
CA ASP A 127 -8.00 -21.04 2.05
C ASP A 127 -6.75 -20.17 1.87
N TRP A 128 -6.92 -18.98 1.29
CA TRP A 128 -5.84 -17.99 1.15
C TRP A 128 -5.35 -17.48 2.50
N GLN A 129 -6.28 -17.13 3.40
CA GLN A 129 -5.98 -16.69 4.75
C GLN A 129 -5.16 -17.75 5.50
N LYS A 130 -5.63 -19.00 5.50
CA LYS A 130 -4.95 -20.12 6.16
C LYS A 130 -3.53 -20.34 5.65
N LYS A 131 -3.28 -20.01 4.39
CA LYS A 131 -1.99 -20.23 3.74
C LYS A 131 -0.97 -19.13 4.04
N TYR A 132 -1.42 -17.88 4.16
CA TYR A 132 -0.51 -16.73 4.14
C TYR A 132 -0.62 -15.80 5.35
N LEU A 133 -1.73 -15.82 6.10
CA LEU A 133 -1.92 -14.91 7.23
C LEU A 133 -1.12 -15.35 8.46
N ARG A 134 -0.37 -14.40 9.01
CA ARG A 134 0.25 -14.43 10.34
C ARG A 134 -0.38 -13.33 11.17
N ALA A 135 -0.94 -13.66 12.33
CA ALA A 135 -1.66 -12.68 13.13
C ALA A 135 -1.30 -12.77 14.62
N ASN A 136 -0.93 -11.64 15.22
CA ASN A 136 -0.55 -11.54 16.63
C ASN A 136 0.65 -12.43 17.00
N GLU A 137 1.62 -12.55 16.10
CA GLU A 137 2.80 -13.40 16.27
C GLU A 137 4.07 -12.58 16.47
N THR A 138 5.00 -13.08 17.29
CA THR A 138 6.39 -12.61 17.32
C THR A 138 7.25 -13.56 16.50
N ILE A 139 7.88 -13.05 15.44
CA ILE A 139 8.60 -13.83 14.43
C ILE A 139 10.05 -13.36 14.35
N LYS A 140 11.01 -14.27 14.53
CA LYS A 140 12.43 -13.89 14.44
C LYS A 140 12.90 -13.66 13.00
N LEU A 141 12.48 -14.52 12.08
CA LEU A 141 13.00 -14.50 10.72
C LEU A 141 11.93 -14.93 9.72
N ILE A 142 11.77 -14.15 8.67
CA ILE A 142 11.06 -14.52 7.45
C ILE A 142 12.03 -14.35 6.29
N SER A 143 12.50 -15.45 5.72
CA SER A 143 13.52 -15.42 4.65
C SER A 143 12.97 -15.76 3.27
N SER A 144 11.73 -16.22 3.16
CA SER A 144 11.12 -16.62 1.89
C SER A 144 9.60 -16.76 1.97
N GLY A 145 8.97 -16.80 0.80
CA GLY A 145 7.54 -17.04 0.63
C GLY A 145 6.67 -15.81 0.88
N LYS A 146 5.37 -15.97 0.67
CA LYS A 146 4.39 -14.89 0.82
C LYS A 146 3.80 -14.89 2.24
N HIS A 147 3.76 -13.74 2.90
CA HIS A 147 3.19 -13.58 4.24
C HIS A 147 2.37 -12.31 4.37
N ILE A 148 1.25 -12.39 5.06
CA ILE A 148 0.47 -11.23 5.49
C ILE A 148 0.66 -11.11 6.99
N LEU A 149 1.19 -9.97 7.42
CA LEU A 149 1.44 -9.67 8.81
C LEU A 149 0.31 -8.79 9.33
N TYR A 150 -0.37 -9.24 10.38
CA TYR A 150 -1.37 -8.45 11.08
C TYR A 150 -1.12 -8.47 12.58
N HIS A 151 -0.79 -7.30 13.16
CA HIS A 151 -0.37 -7.21 14.57
C HIS A 151 0.82 -8.12 14.93
N CYS A 152 1.75 -8.29 14.00
CA CYS A 152 2.97 -9.07 14.24
C CYS A 152 4.14 -8.19 14.69
N ASP A 153 5.08 -8.80 15.38
CA ASP A 153 6.38 -8.24 15.73
C ASP A 153 7.47 -9.10 15.07
N VAL A 154 8.12 -8.59 14.02
CA VAL A 154 9.10 -9.34 13.22
C VAL A 154 10.50 -8.75 13.40
N GLU A 155 11.48 -9.57 13.73
CA GLU A 155 12.86 -9.11 13.89
C GLU A 155 13.54 -8.92 12.52
N THR A 156 13.51 -9.93 11.64
CA THR A 156 14.13 -9.82 10.31
C THR A 156 13.25 -10.38 9.20
N VAL A 157 13.15 -9.62 8.11
CA VAL A 157 12.65 -10.07 6.81
C VAL A 157 13.78 -9.96 5.78
N CYS A 158 14.13 -11.05 5.11
CA CYS A 158 15.23 -11.08 4.15
C CYS A 158 14.97 -12.07 3.00
N GLY A 159 15.99 -12.33 2.18
CA GLY A 159 15.91 -13.27 1.07
C GLY A 159 14.90 -12.84 0.02
N ASP A 160 14.00 -13.74 -0.37
CA ASP A 160 12.96 -13.55 -1.39
C ASP A 160 11.55 -13.48 -0.79
N ALA A 161 11.44 -13.10 0.50
CA ALA A 161 10.16 -12.96 1.18
C ALA A 161 9.29 -11.87 0.51
N GLU A 162 7.99 -12.15 0.34
CA GLU A 162 6.98 -11.21 -0.13
C GLU A 162 6.01 -10.89 1.02
N ILE A 163 5.96 -9.64 1.45
CA ILE A 163 5.20 -9.21 2.64
C ILE A 163 4.02 -8.31 2.26
N TYR A 164 2.94 -8.45 3.03
CA TYR A 164 1.89 -7.45 3.18
C TYR A 164 1.81 -7.10 4.67
N CYS A 165 2.05 -5.83 5.01
CA CYS A 165 2.25 -5.42 6.40
C CYS A 165 1.10 -4.51 6.89
N PHE A 166 0.34 -5.00 7.87
CA PHE A 166 -0.82 -4.31 8.44
C PHE A 166 -0.68 -4.21 9.96
N ASP A 167 -0.68 -2.98 10.48
CA ASP A 167 -0.52 -2.69 11.92
C ASP A 167 0.54 -3.57 12.61
N SER A 168 1.68 -3.80 11.93
CA SER A 168 2.74 -4.71 12.36
C SER A 168 4.10 -4.01 12.38
N VAL A 169 5.02 -4.57 13.16
CA VAL A 169 6.37 -4.04 13.36
C VAL A 169 7.38 -4.98 12.69
N ILE A 170 8.35 -4.41 11.98
CA ILE A 170 9.51 -5.11 11.43
C ILE A 170 10.77 -4.36 11.86
N ASP A 171 11.71 -5.00 12.56
CA ASP A 171 12.96 -4.32 12.95
C ASP A 171 13.86 -4.11 11.73
N THR A 172 14.13 -5.16 10.94
CA THR A 172 14.98 -5.05 9.75
C THR A 172 14.40 -5.77 8.55
N MET A 173 14.42 -5.10 7.39
CA MET A 173 14.10 -5.65 6.09
C MET A 173 15.30 -5.47 5.15
N GLU A 174 15.80 -6.55 4.56
CA GLU A 174 17.06 -6.54 3.80
C GLU A 174 17.09 -7.53 2.61
N ASP A 175 18.25 -7.65 1.97
CA ASP A 175 18.51 -8.45 0.77
C ASP A 175 17.59 -8.10 -0.40
N HIS A 176 16.77 -9.05 -0.85
CA HIS A 176 15.83 -8.91 -1.95
C HIS A 176 14.37 -8.99 -1.47
N ALA A 177 14.13 -8.82 -0.17
CA ALA A 177 12.79 -8.85 0.39
C ALA A 177 11.89 -7.82 -0.32
N GLN A 178 10.65 -8.23 -0.59
CA GLN A 178 9.65 -7.44 -1.30
C GLN A 178 8.47 -7.19 -0.37
N THR A 179 7.93 -5.97 -0.40
CA THR A 179 6.67 -5.65 0.27
C THR A 179 5.74 -4.95 -0.70
N GLU A 180 4.55 -5.50 -0.91
CA GLU A 180 3.55 -4.90 -1.80
C GLU A 180 2.89 -3.69 -1.15
N ILE A 181 2.59 -3.79 0.14
CA ILE A 181 1.99 -2.69 0.90
C ILE A 181 2.40 -2.74 2.37
N ILE A 182 2.67 -1.55 2.91
CA ILE A 182 2.80 -1.28 4.34
C ILE A 182 1.77 -0.21 4.68
N THR A 183 0.83 -0.51 5.57
CA THR A 183 -0.27 0.40 5.90
C THR A 183 -0.73 0.24 7.36
N GLY A 184 -1.73 1.00 7.77
CA GLY A 184 -2.14 1.15 9.16
C GLY A 184 -1.06 1.87 9.97
N ASN A 185 -0.87 1.44 11.22
CA ASN A 185 0.18 1.93 12.12
C ASN A 185 1.45 1.06 12.02
N SER A 186 1.72 0.47 10.85
CA SER A 186 2.88 -0.38 10.67
C SER A 186 4.18 0.41 10.77
N PHE A 187 5.22 -0.23 11.29
CA PHE A 187 6.51 0.39 11.51
C PHE A 187 7.64 -0.51 11.04
N ILE A 188 8.54 0.02 10.21
CA ILE A 188 9.81 -0.65 9.90
C ILE A 188 10.96 0.22 10.40
N LYS A 189 11.87 -0.35 11.19
CA LYS A 189 13.00 0.43 11.67
C LYS A 189 14.07 0.59 10.59
N ASN A 190 14.52 -0.50 9.97
CA ASN A 190 15.54 -0.45 8.92
C ASN A 190 15.09 -1.15 7.64
N VAL A 191 15.26 -0.48 6.50
CA VAL A 191 15.12 -1.06 5.15
C VAL A 191 16.43 -0.81 4.42
N GLN A 192 17.12 -1.89 4.02
CA GLN A 192 18.47 -1.86 3.45
C GLN A 192 18.67 -2.93 2.38
N GLY A 193 19.90 -3.06 1.85
CA GLY A 193 20.19 -3.95 0.74
C GLY A 193 19.48 -3.53 -0.54
N ASN A 194 18.86 -4.49 -1.23
CA ASN A 194 18.03 -4.27 -2.42
C ASN A 194 16.53 -4.44 -2.11
N ALA A 195 16.12 -4.31 -0.84
CA ALA A 195 14.73 -4.47 -0.44
C ALA A 195 13.82 -3.46 -1.16
N GLN A 196 12.63 -3.90 -1.57
CA GLN A 196 11.69 -3.07 -2.32
C GLN A 196 10.34 -3.00 -1.60
N ILE A 197 9.77 -1.80 -1.57
CA ILE A 197 8.44 -1.52 -1.03
C ILE A 197 7.63 -0.83 -2.12
N GLN A 198 6.54 -1.46 -2.57
CA GLN A 198 5.73 -0.90 -3.64
C GLN A 198 4.85 0.26 -3.17
N CYS A 199 4.32 0.17 -1.95
CA CYS A 199 3.50 1.21 -1.35
C CYS A 199 3.70 1.32 0.16
N LEU A 200 4.05 2.52 0.63
CA LEU A 200 4.05 2.92 2.03
C LEU A 200 2.89 3.91 2.23
N ASP A 201 1.91 3.56 3.07
CA ASP A 201 0.61 4.23 3.08
C ASP A 201 0.04 4.42 4.51
N ASP A 202 -1.05 5.17 4.61
CA ASP A 202 -1.74 5.54 5.86
C ASP A 202 -0.79 6.18 6.89
N HIS A 203 -0.64 5.58 8.09
CA HIS A 203 0.25 6.07 9.16
C HIS A 203 1.56 5.26 9.21
N ALA A 204 1.87 4.51 8.16
CA ALA A 204 3.04 3.66 8.16
C ALA A 204 4.33 4.47 8.19
N MET A 205 5.32 3.96 8.93
CA MET A 205 6.59 4.67 9.09
C MET A 205 7.79 3.78 8.82
N ILE A 206 8.83 4.37 8.25
CA ILE A 206 10.17 3.80 8.17
C ILE A 206 11.16 4.72 8.90
N THR A 207 12.00 4.18 9.77
CA THR A 207 13.04 5.01 10.40
C THR A 207 14.20 5.24 9.44
N ASN A 208 14.78 4.18 8.90
CA ASN A 208 15.94 4.26 8.01
C ASN A 208 15.67 3.53 6.69
N LEU A 209 15.72 4.26 5.58
CA LEU A 209 15.76 3.74 4.22
C LEU A 209 17.16 4.00 3.66
N CYS A 210 17.90 2.96 3.33
CA CYS A 210 19.30 3.12 2.91
C CYS A 210 19.77 2.07 1.90
N GLU A 211 21.02 2.23 1.46
CA GLU A 211 21.66 1.39 0.44
C GLU A 211 20.88 1.45 -0.87
N ASN A 212 20.56 0.34 -1.52
CA ASN A 212 19.77 0.33 -2.76
C ASN A 212 18.29 0.10 -2.49
N ALA A 213 17.83 0.28 -1.24
CA ALA A 213 16.44 0.08 -0.90
C ALA A 213 15.55 1.09 -1.63
N VAL A 214 14.37 0.63 -2.03
CA VAL A 214 13.44 1.41 -2.85
C VAL A 214 12.06 1.43 -2.23
N VAL A 215 11.46 2.61 -2.21
CA VAL A 215 10.02 2.80 -2.01
C VAL A 215 9.43 3.37 -3.30
N HIS A 216 8.50 2.67 -3.95
CA HIS A 216 7.92 3.17 -5.18
C HIS A 216 6.90 4.29 -4.92
N ASN A 217 6.01 4.11 -3.95
CA ASN A 217 4.99 5.12 -3.63
C ASN A 217 4.89 5.35 -2.12
N MET A 218 4.92 6.61 -1.73
CA MET A 218 4.55 7.08 -0.39
C MET A 218 3.28 7.91 -0.48
N LYS A 219 2.30 7.62 0.37
CA LYS A 219 0.95 8.23 0.32
C LYS A 219 0.41 8.54 1.70
N ASP A 220 -0.77 9.17 1.74
CA ASP A 220 -1.49 9.58 2.95
C ASP A 220 -0.61 10.38 3.92
N ILE A 221 -0.39 9.92 5.15
CA ILE A 221 0.44 10.59 6.16
C ILE A 221 1.66 9.74 6.53
N SER A 222 2.08 8.88 5.61
CA SER A 222 3.26 8.02 5.77
C SER A 222 4.53 8.83 5.98
N LEU A 223 5.47 8.25 6.72
CA LEU A 223 6.68 8.93 7.16
C LEU A 223 7.94 8.10 6.90
N ILE A 224 8.97 8.73 6.35
CA ILE A 224 10.34 8.21 6.41
C ILE A 224 11.20 9.20 7.20
N HIS A 225 11.84 8.75 8.29
CA HIS A 225 12.72 9.64 9.05
C HIS A 225 14.00 9.96 8.26
N HIS A 226 14.71 8.93 7.80
CA HIS A 226 15.99 9.10 7.12
C HIS A 226 16.02 8.26 5.84
N ALA A 227 16.20 8.93 4.70
CA ALA A 227 16.54 8.34 3.41
C ALA A 227 17.96 8.75 3.04
N TYR A 228 18.88 7.79 2.93
CA TYR A 228 20.31 8.06 2.72
C TYR A 228 21.03 6.98 1.90
N LYS A 229 22.34 7.15 1.67
CA LYS A 229 23.14 6.37 0.68
C LYS A 229 22.47 6.44 -0.70
N ASP A 230 22.34 5.33 -1.42
CA ASP A 230 21.81 5.27 -2.80
C ASP A 230 20.30 4.94 -2.85
N SER A 231 19.58 5.17 -1.74
CA SER A 231 18.18 4.78 -1.60
C SER A 231 17.28 5.61 -2.51
N GLN A 232 16.14 5.02 -2.91
CA GLN A 232 15.28 5.64 -3.91
C GLN A 232 13.82 5.66 -3.48
N ILE A 233 13.18 6.80 -3.73
CA ILE A 233 11.75 6.99 -3.51
C ILE A 233 11.18 7.53 -4.82
N HIS A 234 10.32 6.79 -5.51
CA HIS A 234 9.88 7.20 -6.84
C HIS A 234 8.82 8.31 -6.78
N THR A 235 7.80 8.15 -5.94
CA THR A 235 6.69 9.11 -5.83
C THR A 235 6.28 9.32 -4.37
N MET A 236 6.13 10.58 -3.99
CA MET A 236 5.44 11.00 -2.77
C MET A 236 4.14 11.73 -3.13
N GLN A 237 3.05 11.40 -2.43
CA GLN A 237 1.72 12.00 -2.64
C GLN A 237 1.03 12.34 -1.31
N ASP A 238 -0.11 13.02 -1.42
CA ASP A 238 -0.99 13.40 -0.32
C ASP A 238 -0.27 14.24 0.75
N ASN A 239 -0.16 13.76 1.99
CA ASN A 239 0.48 14.47 3.09
C ASN A 239 1.72 13.70 3.61
N SER A 240 2.31 12.85 2.76
CA SER A 240 3.46 12.04 3.14
C SER A 240 4.71 12.91 3.34
N ARG A 241 5.61 12.42 4.21
CA ARG A 241 6.75 13.23 4.69
C ARG A 241 8.05 12.45 4.75
N ILE A 242 9.14 13.13 4.43
CA ILE A 242 10.52 12.69 4.70
C ILE A 242 11.19 13.72 5.62
N LEU A 243 11.79 13.30 6.72
CA LEU A 243 12.48 14.26 7.60
C LEU A 243 13.91 14.59 7.11
N SER A 244 14.60 13.62 6.54
CA SER A 244 15.96 13.83 6.03
C SER A 244 16.21 12.99 4.78
N LEU A 245 16.47 13.68 3.67
CA LEU A 245 16.95 13.12 2.41
C LEU A 245 18.43 13.51 2.24
N ASN A 246 19.35 12.54 2.32
CA ASN A 246 20.79 12.81 2.36
C ASN A 246 21.61 11.79 1.56
N GLY A 247 22.94 11.93 1.52
CA GLY A 247 23.82 11.04 0.76
C GLY A 247 23.58 11.18 -0.74
N ASN A 248 23.44 10.06 -1.45
CA ASN A 248 23.11 10.01 -2.87
C ASN A 248 21.62 9.70 -3.10
N ALA A 249 20.77 9.85 -2.06
CA ALA A 249 19.40 9.39 -2.10
C ALA A 249 18.61 10.16 -3.15
N ARG A 250 17.70 9.47 -3.83
CA ARG A 250 16.91 10.03 -4.94
C ARG A 250 15.43 10.00 -4.60
N LEU A 251 14.79 11.14 -4.82
CA LEU A 251 13.35 11.29 -4.80
C LEU A 251 12.88 11.69 -6.20
N GLY A 252 11.95 10.95 -6.77
CA GLY A 252 11.39 11.26 -8.08
C GLY A 252 10.44 12.44 -8.01
N THR A 253 9.15 12.18 -7.83
CA THR A 253 8.12 13.22 -7.87
C THR A 253 7.45 13.43 -6.52
N MET A 254 7.37 14.69 -6.10
CA MET A 254 6.54 15.14 -4.98
C MET A 254 5.23 15.75 -5.52
N ASN A 255 4.08 15.28 -5.03
CA ASN A 255 2.74 15.79 -5.35
C ASN A 255 1.90 16.03 -4.07
N GLY A 256 0.78 16.73 -4.19
CA GLY A 256 -0.13 17.00 -3.07
C GLY A 256 0.45 18.02 -2.08
N HIS A 257 0.39 17.69 -0.80
CA HIS A 257 0.92 18.45 0.34
C HIS A 257 2.12 17.76 0.98
N THR A 258 2.96 17.15 0.14
CA THR A 258 4.13 16.40 0.61
C THR A 258 5.26 17.31 1.09
N ILE A 259 6.01 16.82 2.07
CA ILE A 259 7.06 17.59 2.72
C ILE A 259 8.37 16.79 2.79
N VAL A 260 9.46 17.43 2.37
CA VAL A 260 10.82 17.04 2.74
C VAL A 260 11.38 18.10 3.66
N ASP A 261 11.67 17.75 4.92
CA ASP A 261 12.15 18.75 5.89
C ASP A 261 13.57 19.21 5.56
N LEU A 262 14.46 18.27 5.24
CA LEU A 262 15.84 18.55 4.91
C LEU A 262 16.29 17.69 3.73
N ALA A 263 16.78 18.33 2.67
CA ALA A 263 17.54 17.74 1.59
C ALA A 263 18.99 18.25 1.64
N SER A 264 19.94 17.33 1.74
CA SER A 264 21.38 17.64 1.84
C SER A 264 22.25 16.60 1.13
N GLY A 265 23.58 16.77 1.19
CA GLY A 265 24.52 15.85 0.53
C GLY A 265 24.44 15.97 -0.99
N GLN A 266 24.53 14.85 -1.71
CA GLN A 266 24.34 14.76 -3.17
C GLN A 266 22.94 14.25 -3.51
N SER A 267 21.97 14.46 -2.63
CA SER A 267 20.60 13.99 -2.84
C SER A 267 19.94 14.75 -3.98
N VAL A 268 19.00 14.08 -4.66
CA VAL A 268 18.32 14.63 -5.84
C VAL A 268 16.83 14.49 -5.69
N ILE A 269 16.10 15.58 -5.91
CA ILE A 269 14.65 15.60 -6.10
C ILE A 269 14.36 15.93 -7.56
N GLU A 270 13.75 15.01 -8.31
CA GLU A 270 13.52 15.21 -9.75
C GLU A 270 12.45 16.28 -9.98
N LYS A 271 11.33 16.25 -9.24
CA LYS A 271 10.21 17.16 -9.42
C LYS A 271 9.50 17.49 -8.12
N VAL A 272 9.27 18.79 -7.87
CA VAL A 272 8.42 19.31 -6.80
C VAL A 272 7.21 20.02 -7.39
N SER A 273 6.02 19.45 -7.21
CA SER A 273 4.76 19.99 -7.75
C SER A 273 4.11 21.04 -6.81
N CYS A 274 3.06 21.70 -7.29
CA CYS A 274 2.25 22.65 -6.50
C CYS A 274 1.78 22.03 -5.18
N GLY A 275 1.85 22.80 -4.09
CA GLY A 275 1.41 22.39 -2.75
C GLY A 275 2.46 21.63 -1.93
N CYS A 276 3.56 21.21 -2.55
CA CYS A 276 4.65 20.50 -1.90
C CYS A 276 5.67 21.47 -1.27
N ALA A 277 6.41 21.00 -0.26
CA ALA A 277 7.41 21.79 0.43
C ALA A 277 8.74 21.06 0.62
N VAL A 278 9.86 21.73 0.33
CA VAL A 278 11.20 21.36 0.77
C VAL A 278 11.69 22.45 1.72
N LEU A 279 11.76 22.15 3.01
CA LEU A 279 11.94 23.18 4.06
C LEU A 279 13.40 23.56 4.33
N GLY A 280 14.33 22.74 3.87
CA GLY A 280 15.76 23.00 3.97
C GLY A 280 16.49 22.32 2.82
N LEU A 281 17.04 23.11 1.91
CA LEU A 281 17.92 22.63 0.84
C LEU A 281 19.34 23.12 1.11
N SER A 282 20.31 22.21 1.21
CA SER A 282 21.70 22.55 1.57
C SER A 282 22.73 21.70 0.85
N HIS A 283 24.00 22.10 0.92
CA HIS A 283 25.14 21.41 0.31
C HIS A 283 24.95 21.23 -1.21
N ASP A 284 25.27 20.05 -1.75
CA ASP A 284 25.19 19.73 -3.18
C ASP A 284 23.82 19.13 -3.57
N ALA A 285 22.79 19.28 -2.72
CA ALA A 285 21.47 18.74 -2.97
C ALA A 285 20.80 19.49 -4.12
N GLN A 286 20.13 18.75 -5.00
CA GLN A 286 19.58 19.30 -6.23
C GLN A 286 18.08 19.06 -6.33
N ILE A 287 17.38 20.06 -6.89
CA ILE A 287 16.00 19.91 -7.34
C ILE A 287 15.96 20.24 -8.82
N LYS A 288 15.59 19.27 -9.67
CA LYS A 288 15.66 19.48 -11.12
C LYS A 288 14.50 20.29 -11.68
N LYS A 289 13.30 20.11 -11.13
CA LYS A 289 12.10 20.85 -11.55
C LYS A 289 11.27 21.28 -10.34
N VAL A 290 10.93 22.57 -10.29
CA VAL A 290 10.03 23.16 -9.31
C VAL A 290 8.84 23.77 -10.05
N GLU A 291 7.62 23.34 -9.74
CA GLU A 291 6.40 23.90 -10.34
C GLU A 291 5.86 25.08 -9.53
N SER A 292 5.09 25.95 -10.19
CA SER A 292 4.42 27.07 -9.52
C SER A 292 3.56 26.57 -8.36
N GLY A 293 3.68 27.25 -7.21
CA GLY A 293 2.98 26.86 -5.97
C GLY A 293 3.71 25.82 -5.12
N ALA A 294 4.88 25.33 -5.54
CA ALA A 294 5.80 24.61 -4.67
C ALA A 294 6.58 25.58 -3.77
N THR A 295 6.92 25.14 -2.56
CA THR A 295 7.77 25.90 -1.62
C THR A 295 9.13 25.22 -1.50
N VAL A 296 10.22 25.93 -1.79
CA VAL A 296 11.59 25.46 -1.55
C VAL A 296 12.33 26.51 -0.75
N LEU A 297 12.79 26.14 0.44
CA LEU A 297 13.52 27.01 1.34
C LEU A 297 15.00 26.56 1.36
N PRO A 298 15.92 27.34 0.76
CA PRO A 298 17.34 27.07 0.94
C PRO A 298 17.73 27.32 2.39
N LEU A 299 18.52 26.41 2.96
CA LEU A 299 19.15 26.65 4.26
C LEU A 299 20.22 27.71 4.09
N HIS A 300 20.00 28.88 4.70
CA HIS A 300 21.03 29.90 4.77
C HIS A 300 22.13 29.42 5.71
N VAL A 301 23.22 28.92 5.13
CA VAL A 301 24.47 28.72 5.88
C VAL A 301 25.14 30.08 5.91
N ASP A 302 24.96 30.82 7.00
CA ASP A 302 25.73 32.03 7.27
C ASP A 302 27.21 31.66 7.34
N GLY A 303 27.90 31.82 6.20
CA GLY A 303 29.35 31.64 6.07
C GLY A 303 29.74 30.54 5.08
N TYR A 304 29.73 30.84 3.78
CA TYR A 304 30.84 30.56 2.86
C TYR A 304 30.66 31.40 1.59
N HIS A 305 31.71 32.13 1.23
CA HIS A 305 31.74 33.05 0.09
C HIS A 305 31.56 32.31 -1.25
N GLY A 306 30.60 32.77 -2.04
CA GLY A 306 30.68 32.85 -3.50
C GLY A 306 30.59 31.53 -4.27
N SER A 307 29.42 31.26 -4.84
CA SER A 307 29.25 30.85 -6.25
C SER A 307 27.75 30.87 -6.58
N THR A 308 27.44 31.48 -7.70
CA THR A 308 26.12 31.71 -8.31
C THR A 308 25.15 30.54 -8.24
N MET A 309 23.94 30.79 -7.72
CA MET A 309 22.77 29.92 -7.93
C MET A 309 22.42 29.89 -9.44
N PRO A 310 22.34 28.73 -10.10
CA PRO A 310 21.85 28.63 -11.46
C PRO A 310 20.35 28.31 -11.40
N PHE A 311 19.51 29.34 -11.36
CA PHE A 311 18.13 29.19 -11.82
C PHE A 311 18.06 29.80 -13.22
N SER A 312 17.90 28.95 -14.23
CA SER A 312 17.54 29.30 -15.61
C SER A 312 16.37 28.43 -16.04
#